data_AF-A0A523I8U6-F1
#
_entry.id   AF-A0A523I8U6-F1
#
_cell.length_a   1.000
_cell.length_b   1.000
_cell.length_c   1.000
_cell.angle_alpha   90.00
_cell.angle_beta   90.00
_cell.angle_gamma   90.00
#
_symmetry.space_group_name_H-M   'P 1'
#
loop_
_entity.id
_entity.type
_entity.pdbx_description
1 polymer ?
#
loop_
_entity_poly.entity_id
_entity_poly.type
_entity_poly.pdbx_seq_one_letter_code
_entity_poly.pdbx_strand_id
1 'polypeptide(L)' 'VKEALNQSAASIVFVHNHPSGDPEPSEEDKRVTRHLKNACEMVGINVLDHIIVGSKSYYSFADSGLL' A
#
# COMPACT_ATOMS: atom_id res chain seq x y z
N VAL A 1 -8.58 4.57 -5.12
CA VAL A 1 -9.44 5.54 -4.40
C VAL A 1 -10.89 5.50 -4.86
N LYS A 2 -11.22 5.83 -6.13
CA LYS A 2 -12.62 5.81 -6.64
C LYS A 2 -13.35 4.50 -6.34
N GLU A 3 -12.71 3.36 -6.57
CA GLU A 3 -13.31 2.06 -6.29
C GLU A 3 -13.61 1.86 -4.80
N ALA A 4 -12.70 2.28 -3.92
CA ALA A 4 -12.92 2.19 -2.48
C ALA A 4 -14.13 3.05 -2.03
N LEU A 5 -14.34 4.22 -2.64
CA LEU A 5 -15.53 5.04 -2.40
C LEU A 5 -16.81 4.36 -2.89
N ASN A 6 -16.78 3.79 -4.11
CA ASN A 6 -17.94 3.07 -4.67
C ASN A 6 -18.37 1.89 -3.80
N GLN A 7 -17.40 1.21 -3.18
CA GLN A 7 -17.64 0.08 -2.29
C GLN A 7 -17.96 0.49 -0.85
N SER A 8 -18.05 1.80 -0.56
CA SER A 8 -18.21 2.32 0.81
C SER A 8 -17.17 1.73 1.79
N ALA A 9 -15.93 1.55 1.31
CA ALA A 9 -14.87 0.93 2.08
C ALA A 9 -14.46 1.83 3.25
N ALA A 10 -14.49 1.29 4.48
CA ALA A 10 -14.01 1.99 5.66
C ALA A 10 -12.48 2.16 5.65
N SER A 11 -11.75 1.21 5.06
CA SER A 11 -10.30 1.21 4.96
C SER A 11 -9.83 0.29 3.83
N ILE A 12 -8.58 0.42 3.41
CA ILE A 12 -7.97 -0.39 2.34
C ILE A 12 -6.55 -0.84 2.67
N VAL A 13 -6.12 -1.90 2.00
CA VAL A 13 -4.71 -2.34 1.94
C VAL A 13 -4.30 -2.36 0.47
N PHE A 14 -3.13 -1.79 0.16
CA PHE A 14 -2.54 -1.94 -1.17
C PHE A 14 -1.65 -3.18 -1.21
N VAL A 15 -1.67 -3.89 -2.33
CA VAL A 15 -0.81 -5.07 -2.52
C VAL A 15 -0.26 -5.06 -3.93
N HIS A 16 1.03 -5.32 -4.08
CA HIS A 16 1.62 -5.68 -5.36
C HIS A 16 2.71 -6.74 -5.17
N ASN A 17 3.13 -7.38 -6.25
CA ASN A 17 4.17 -8.40 -6.21
C ASN A 17 5.44 -7.92 -6.91
N HIS A 18 6.59 -8.38 -6.42
CA HIS A 18 7.88 -8.25 -7.11
C HIS A 18 8.20 -9.58 -7.81
N PRO A 19 8.15 -9.65 -9.16
CA PRO A 19 8.48 -10.88 -9.89
C PRO A 19 9.91 -11.38 -9.65
N SER A 20 10.82 -10.51 -9.21
CA SER A 20 12.18 -10.86 -8.79
C SER A 20 12.20 -11.77 -7.55
N GLY A 21 11.12 -11.76 -6.75
CA GLY A 21 11.00 -12.51 -5.51
C GLY A 21 11.48 -11.77 -4.26
N ASP A 22 12.15 -10.62 -4.41
CA ASP A 22 12.60 -9.77 -3.32
C ASP A 22 11.55 -8.68 -3.01
N PRO A 23 10.93 -8.66 -1.82
CA PRO A 23 9.90 -7.69 -1.49
C PRO A 23 10.45 -6.34 -1.02
N GLU A 24 11.77 -6.10 -1.01
CA GLU A 24 12.32 -4.80 -0.61
C GLU A 24 11.77 -3.66 -1.51
N PRO A 25 11.18 -2.59 -0.92
CA PRO A 25 10.52 -1.54 -1.70
C PRO A 25 11.52 -0.67 -2.45
N SER A 26 11.20 -0.37 -3.70
CA SER A 26 11.90 0.66 -4.46
C SER A 26 11.53 2.08 -3.96
N GLU A 27 12.29 3.08 -4.39
CA GLU A 27 11.95 4.48 -4.13
C GLU A 27 10.62 4.89 -4.79
N GLU A 28 10.26 4.25 -5.91
CA GLU A 28 8.98 4.48 -6.56
C GLU A 28 7.83 3.92 -5.71
N ASP A 29 8.00 2.73 -5.12
CA ASP A 29 6.98 2.15 -4.23
C ASP A 29 6.73 3.06 -3.03
N LYS A 30 7.78 3.60 -2.41
CA LYS A 30 7.68 4.57 -1.31
C LYS A 30 6.97 5.86 -1.75
N ARG A 31 7.23 6.35 -2.96
CA ARG A 31 6.57 7.54 -3.52
C ARG A 31 5.08 7.28 -3.77
N VAL A 32 4.75 6.18 -4.43
CA VAL A 32 3.37 5.76 -4.72
C VAL A 32 2.59 5.56 -3.43
N THR A 33 3.18 4.88 -2.43
CA THR A 33 2.57 4.67 -1.12
C THR A 33 2.16 5.99 -0.47
N ARG A 34 3.05 6.99 -0.44
CA ARG A 34 2.77 8.32 0.11
C ARG A 34 1.64 9.03 -0.65
N HIS A 35 1.68 9.00 -1.99
CA HIS A 35 0.62 9.61 -2.80
C HIS A 35 -0.75 8.95 -2.57
N LEU A 36 -0.80 7.62 -2.53
CA LEU A 36 -2.03 6.88 -2.31
C LEU A 36 -2.58 7.10 -0.90
N LYS A 37 -1.72 7.09 0.12
CA LYS A 37 -2.11 7.42 1.50
C LYS A 37 -2.75 8.80 1.57
N ASN A 38 -2.08 9.83 1.04
CA ASN A 38 -2.59 11.20 1.05
C ASN A 38 -3.93 11.31 0.30
N ALA A 39 -4.06 10.66 -0.87
CA ALA A 39 -5.29 10.70 -1.65
C ALA A 39 -6.47 10.01 -0.96
N CYS A 40 -6.22 8.91 -0.25
CA CYS A 40 -7.23 8.20 0.55
C CYS A 40 -7.63 8.99 1.79
N GLU A 41 -6.66 9.62 2.48
CA GLU A 41 -6.90 10.48 3.64
C GLU A 41 -7.79 11.69 3.28
N MET A 42 -7.56 12.31 2.12
CA MET A 42 -8.39 13.42 1.61
C MET A 42 -9.88 13.07 1.46
N VAL A 43 -10.21 11.78 1.31
CA VAL A 43 -11.59 11.31 1.16
C VAL A 43 -12.06 10.46 2.36
N GLY A 44 -11.32 10.51 3.47
CA GLY A 44 -11.70 9.83 4.72
C GLY A 44 -11.56 8.31 4.70
N ILE A 45 -10.76 7.75 3.79
CA ILE A 45 -10.48 6.31 3.73
C ILE A 45 -9.12 6.04 4.34
N ASN A 46 -9.06 5.18 5.36
CA ASN A 46 -7.79 4.82 5.98
C ASN A 46 -7.01 3.79 5.13
N VAL A 47 -5.70 3.97 5.00
CA VAL A 47 -4.81 2.97 4.40
C VAL A 47 -4.16 2.20 5.54
N LEU A 48 -4.52 0.93 5.69
CA LEU A 48 -4.05 0.09 6.80
C LEU A 48 -2.63 -0.43 6.55
N ASP A 49 -2.33 -0.76 5.29
CA ASP A 49 -1.01 -1.23 4.90
C ASP A 49 -0.76 -1.08 3.39
N HIS A 50 0.50 -1.15 3.01
CA HIS A 50 0.93 -1.51 1.67
C HIS A 50 1.84 -2.74 1.77
N ILE A 51 1.47 -3.83 1.12
CA ILE A 51 2.19 -5.09 1.17
C ILE A 51 2.85 -5.38 -0.18
N ILE A 52 4.16 -5.63 -0.16
CA ILE A 52 4.89 -6.15 -1.32
C ILE A 52 5.10 -7.64 -1.12
N VAL A 53 4.60 -8.46 -2.05
CA VAL A 53 4.72 -9.92 -1.98
C VAL A 53 5.91 -10.39 -2.82
N GLY A 54 6.86 -11.07 -2.16
CA GLY A 54 8.00 -11.75 -2.78
C GLY A 54 7.78 -13.27 -2.88
N SER A 55 8.84 -14.04 -3.15
CA SER A 55 8.71 -15.50 -3.35
C SER A 55 8.50 -16.30 -2.06
N LYS A 56 9.11 -15.87 -0.94
CA LYS A 56 9.05 -16.56 0.36
C LYS A 56 8.83 -15.61 1.55
N SER A 57 8.66 -14.33 1.25
CA SER A 57 8.56 -13.25 2.22
C SER A 57 7.67 -12.15 1.66
N TYR A 58 7.32 -11.21 2.53
CA TYR A 58 6.63 -9.99 2.16
C TYR A 58 7.27 -8.81 2.88
N TYR A 59 6.98 -7.61 2.41
CA TYR A 59 7.30 -6.36 3.07
C TYR A 59 5.99 -5.66 3.43
N SER A 60 5.83 -5.25 4.68
CA SER A 60 4.72 -4.41 5.15
C SER A 60 5.26 -3.01 5.42
N PHE A 61 4.65 -1.99 4.80
CA PHE A 61 4.98 -0.59 5.06
C PHE A 61 4.53 -0.14 6.45
N ALA A 62 3.43 -0.72 6.97
CA ALA A 62 2.97 -0.47 8.33
C ALA A 62 3.97 -1.02 9.37
N ASP A 63 4.42 -2.27 9.21
CA ASP A 63 5.38 -2.89 10.14
C ASP A 63 6.75 -2.20 10.11
N SER A 64 7.13 -1.60 8.97
CA SER A 64 8.41 -0.90 8.81
C SER A 64 8.39 0.57 9.27
N GLY A 65 7.23 1.10 9.66
CA GLY A 65 7.06 2.50 10.06
C GLY A 65 7.17 3.50 8.91
N LEU A 66 7.04 3.04 7.66
CA LEU A 66 7.04 3.89 6.47
C LEU A 66 5.63 4.31 6.01
N LEU A 67 4.59 3.85 6.70
CA LEU A 67 3.19 4.22 6.47
C LEU A 67 2.68 5.23 7.50
#